data_AF-A0A835Y8X6-F1
#
_entry.id   AF-A0A835Y8X6-F1
#
_cell.length_a   1.000
_cell.length_b   1.000
_cell.length_c   1.000
_cell.angle_alpha   90.00
_cell.angle_beta   90.00
_cell.angle_gamma   90.00
#
_symmetry.space_group_name_H-M   'P 1'
#
loop_
_entity.id
_entity.type
_entity.pdbx_description
1 polymer ?
#
loop_
_entity_poly.entity_id
_entity_poly.type
_entity_poly.pdbx_seq_one_letter_code
_entity_poly.pdbx_strand_id
1 'polypeptide(L)'
;MANEPALPWGNVEPENAADAPAQGEGNQPQEQEPERGLTLEEAGIAAATRVEVKWQVEPDGGEPYARWWGATVVGPSIERDPQRADAPTFELQYDAHDDFEPESSHVIFTSEHTLRQLDQEEELTWRKEGDAWEDEEEDGEEGEELPDGEAVLSMGDIVKHEKEMLGGKTLEEAEGEVLAAMEPSKRIAVAAGFRDFSDNLISFLKDTFGSSADGEAKVVTEEHIRAFMENMGNKKQRTH
;
A
#
# COMPACT_ATOMS: atom_id res chain seq x y z
N MET A 1 26.23 -24.41 53.70
CA MET A 1 26.66 -25.21 52.53
C MET A 1 26.47 -26.67 52.87
N ALA A 2 25.75 -27.52 52.15
CA ALA A 2 24.57 -27.45 51.30
C ALA A 2 24.04 -28.90 51.38
N ASN A 3 22.77 -29.08 51.77
CA ASN A 3 22.16 -30.41 51.83
C ASN A 3 20.69 -30.24 51.44
N GLU A 4 20.43 -30.27 50.13
CA GLU A 4 19.06 -30.38 49.60
C GLU A 4 18.67 -31.86 49.56
N PRO A 5 17.53 -32.24 50.17
CA PRO A 5 16.99 -33.59 50.03
C PRO A 5 16.26 -33.75 48.70
N ALA A 6 16.60 -34.82 47.98
CA ALA A 6 15.79 -35.34 46.90
C ALA A 6 14.42 -35.79 47.42
N LEU A 7 13.36 -35.53 46.64
CA LEU A 7 12.16 -36.35 46.70
C LEU A 7 11.77 -36.89 45.31
N PRO A 8 11.18 -38.10 45.30
CA PRO A 8 11.08 -39.05 44.20
C PRO A 8 9.71 -38.89 43.53
N TRP A 9 9.21 -39.89 42.79
CA TRP A 9 7.99 -39.84 41.94
C TRP A 9 8.29 -39.10 40.62
N GLY A 10 8.77 -39.73 39.56
CA GLY A 10 8.19 -40.89 38.89
C GLY A 10 7.94 -40.46 37.45
N ASN A 11 8.89 -40.70 36.55
CA ASN A 11 8.81 -41.80 35.60
C ASN A 11 7.52 -41.76 34.75
N VAL A 12 7.58 -41.09 33.60
CA VAL A 12 6.83 -41.49 32.41
C VAL A 12 7.74 -41.26 31.20
N GLU A 13 8.28 -42.35 30.67
CA GLU A 13 8.90 -42.46 29.36
C GLU A 13 7.80 -42.57 28.26
N PRO A 14 8.15 -42.49 26.96
CA PRO A 14 7.56 -41.55 26.01
C PRO A 14 6.45 -42.17 25.16
N GLU A 15 5.43 -41.38 24.82
CA GLU A 15 4.50 -41.72 23.75
C GLU A 15 4.77 -40.86 22.51
N ASN A 16 5.10 -41.57 21.43
CA ASN A 16 5.16 -41.13 20.04
C ASN A 16 4.04 -40.14 19.66
N ALA A 17 4.44 -38.97 19.20
CA ALA A 17 3.82 -38.26 18.08
C ALA A 17 4.97 -37.50 17.38
N ALA A 18 5.61 -38.12 16.40
CA ALA A 18 5.29 -37.89 14.98
C ALA A 18 5.33 -36.41 14.62
N ASP A 19 6.49 -36.02 14.09
CA ASP A 19 6.67 -35.18 12.90
C ASP A 19 5.62 -34.08 12.66
N ALA A 20 6.02 -32.85 13.00
CA ALA A 20 5.67 -31.67 12.20
C ALA A 20 6.82 -30.67 12.33
N PRO A 21 7.67 -30.47 11.31
CA PRO A 21 8.49 -29.29 11.27
C PRO A 21 7.55 -28.09 11.13
N ALA A 22 7.43 -27.30 12.20
CA ALA A 22 6.88 -25.97 12.11
C ALA A 22 7.79 -25.17 11.17
N GLN A 23 7.44 -25.17 9.89
CA GLN A 23 7.84 -24.13 8.95
C GLN A 23 7.16 -22.86 9.42
N GLY A 24 7.78 -22.21 10.40
CA GLY A 24 7.65 -20.76 10.50
C GLY A 24 8.20 -20.23 9.21
N GLU A 25 7.32 -19.87 8.28
CA GLU A 25 7.61 -18.93 7.21
C GLU A 25 8.08 -17.66 7.92
N GLY A 26 9.39 -17.61 8.15
CA GLY A 26 10.05 -16.40 8.54
C GLY A 26 9.69 -15.38 7.48
N ASN A 27 8.94 -14.38 7.89
CA ASN A 27 8.91 -13.09 7.25
C ASN A 27 10.36 -12.58 7.27
N GLN A 28 11.17 -13.08 6.33
CA GLN A 28 12.49 -12.54 6.09
C GLN A 28 12.21 -11.10 5.67
N PRO A 29 12.69 -10.10 6.41
CA PRO A 29 12.64 -8.74 5.92
C PRO A 29 13.28 -8.80 4.54
N GLN A 30 12.50 -8.51 3.50
CA GLN A 30 13.06 -8.37 2.17
C GLN A 30 14.17 -7.35 2.33
N GLU A 31 15.42 -7.79 2.15
CA GLU A 31 16.56 -6.91 1.99
C GLU A 31 16.23 -6.07 0.74
N GLN A 32 15.53 -4.95 0.95
CA GLN A 32 15.33 -3.94 -0.06
C GLN A 32 16.72 -3.59 -0.54
N GLU A 33 17.01 -3.89 -1.80
CA GLU A 33 18.26 -3.49 -2.40
C GLU A 33 18.43 -1.99 -2.14
N PRO A 34 19.60 -1.55 -1.65
CA PRO A 34 19.81 -0.15 -1.33
C PRO A 34 19.52 0.67 -2.59
N GLU A 35 18.44 1.46 -2.55
CA GLU A 35 18.03 2.27 -3.68
C GLU A 35 19.18 3.19 -4.06
N ARG A 36 19.70 2.98 -5.26
CA ARG A 36 20.81 3.77 -5.77
C ARG A 36 20.29 5.19 -5.99
N GLY A 37 20.97 6.17 -5.40
CA GLY A 37 20.64 7.56 -5.64
C GLY A 37 20.76 7.89 -7.13
N LEU A 38 19.81 8.69 -7.64
CA LEU A 38 19.75 9.15 -9.01
C LEU A 38 20.70 10.33 -9.24
N THR A 39 21.33 10.37 -10.40
CA THR A 39 21.98 11.58 -10.91
C THR A 39 20.94 12.63 -11.32
N LEU A 40 21.35 13.90 -11.47
CA LEU A 40 20.44 14.95 -11.96
C LEU A 40 19.84 14.61 -13.32
N GLU A 41 20.62 14.01 -14.22
CA GLU A 41 20.17 13.62 -15.55
C GLU A 41 19.11 12.51 -15.50
N GLU A 42 19.27 11.54 -14.59
CA GLU A 42 18.29 10.47 -14.35
C GLU A 42 17.00 10.99 -13.71
N ALA A 43 17.11 11.97 -12.80
CA ALA A 43 15.98 12.70 -12.23
C ALA A 43 15.36 13.72 -13.22
N GLY A 44 15.89 13.82 -14.46
CA GLY A 44 15.39 14.71 -15.49
C GLY A 44 15.53 16.20 -15.17
N ILE A 45 16.48 16.58 -14.31
CA ILE A 45 16.76 17.95 -13.88
C ILE A 45 18.22 18.34 -14.18
N ALA A 46 18.54 19.62 -14.07
CA ALA A 46 19.89 20.14 -14.22
C ALA A 46 20.25 21.10 -13.09
N ALA A 47 21.53 21.41 -12.91
CA ALA A 47 21.92 22.52 -12.05
C ALA A 47 21.24 23.82 -12.51
N ALA A 48 20.94 24.69 -11.54
CA ALA A 48 20.08 25.86 -11.65
C ALA A 48 18.60 25.60 -12.03
N THR A 49 18.14 24.33 -12.05
CA THR A 49 16.72 24.02 -12.23
C THR A 49 15.95 24.37 -10.96
N ARG A 50 14.72 24.85 -11.15
CA ARG A 50 13.78 25.14 -10.09
C ARG A 50 12.91 23.94 -9.79
N VAL A 51 12.81 23.61 -8.51
CA VAL A 51 12.01 22.51 -7.99
C VAL A 51 11.15 23.01 -6.84
N GLU A 52 10.10 22.27 -6.52
CA GLU A 52 9.31 22.44 -5.32
C GLU A 52 9.43 21.17 -4.50
N VAL A 53 9.66 21.31 -3.20
CA VAL A 53 9.74 20.18 -2.26
C VAL A 53 8.55 20.27 -1.31
N LYS A 54 7.83 19.18 -1.11
CA LYS A 54 6.67 19.09 -0.22
C LYS A 54 7.17 18.92 1.21
N TRP A 55 6.85 19.89 2.05
CA TRP A 55 7.14 19.93 3.47
C TRP A 55 5.87 19.72 4.30
N GLN A 56 5.98 18.93 5.37
CA GLN A 56 4.95 18.87 6.41
C GLN A 56 5.26 19.92 7.47
N VAL A 57 4.38 20.91 7.61
CA VAL A 57 4.56 22.02 8.55
C VAL A 57 3.67 21.81 9.76
N GLU A 58 4.28 21.69 10.93
CA GLU A 58 3.60 21.64 12.22
C GLU A 58 3.67 23.01 12.91
N PRO A 59 2.61 23.84 12.83
CA PRO A 59 2.62 25.14 13.51
C PRO A 59 2.50 24.99 15.04
N ASP A 60 3.08 25.91 15.81
CA ASP A 60 2.97 25.98 17.29
C ASP A 60 1.52 26.04 17.81
N GLY A 61 0.56 26.35 16.93
CA GLY A 61 -0.87 26.28 17.19
C GLY A 61 -1.66 26.19 15.89
N GLY A 62 -2.13 24.99 15.55
CA GLY A 62 -2.90 24.71 14.35
C GLY A 62 -2.86 23.22 14.00
N GLU A 63 -3.55 22.84 12.93
CA GLU A 63 -3.43 21.50 12.36
C GLU A 63 -2.18 21.46 11.45
N PRO A 64 -1.44 20.34 11.43
CA PRO A 64 -0.37 20.13 10.47
C PRO A 64 -0.87 20.30 9.04
N TYR A 65 -0.04 20.85 8.17
CA TYR A 65 -0.41 21.01 6.76
C TYR A 65 0.80 20.78 5.85
N ALA A 66 0.54 20.23 4.67
CA ALA A 66 1.54 20.08 3.63
C ALA A 66 1.68 21.37 2.81
N ARG A 67 2.91 21.72 2.45
CA ARG A 67 3.20 22.86 1.57
C ARG A 67 4.34 22.56 0.61
N TRP A 68 4.17 22.95 -0.64
CA TRP A 68 5.25 22.96 -1.63
C TRP A 68 6.11 24.21 -1.45
N TRP A 69 7.41 24.01 -1.18
CA TRP A 69 8.40 25.07 -1.01
C TRP A 69 9.38 25.08 -2.18
N GLY A 70 9.48 26.22 -2.86
CA GLY A 70 10.41 26.44 -3.96
C GLY A 70 11.89 26.37 -3.53
N ALA A 71 12.68 25.67 -4.34
CA ALA A 71 14.13 25.56 -4.19
C ALA A 71 14.83 25.58 -5.56
N THR A 72 16.11 25.95 -5.54
CA THR A 72 16.97 25.90 -6.73
C THR A 72 18.04 24.84 -6.53
N VAL A 73 18.18 23.93 -7.50
CA VAL A 73 19.26 22.94 -7.51
C VAL A 73 20.57 23.64 -7.80
N VAL A 74 21.49 23.73 -6.84
CA VAL A 74 22.76 24.45 -7.01
C VAL A 74 23.75 23.59 -7.80
N GLY A 75 23.87 22.31 -7.45
CA GLY A 75 24.79 21.37 -8.07
C GLY A 75 25.22 20.24 -7.13
N PRO A 76 26.30 19.52 -7.46
CA PRO A 76 26.84 18.45 -6.61
C PRO A 76 27.34 18.99 -5.26
N SER A 77 26.98 18.32 -4.17
CA SER A 77 27.47 18.62 -2.82
C SER A 77 28.71 17.77 -2.48
N ILE A 78 29.53 18.28 -1.56
CA ILE A 78 30.63 17.54 -0.95
C ILE A 78 30.18 16.66 0.22
N GLU A 79 29.00 16.93 0.77
CA GLU A 79 28.40 16.15 1.85
C GLU A 79 28.06 14.74 1.38
N ARG A 80 28.20 13.76 2.28
CA ARG A 80 27.99 12.34 1.97
C ARG A 80 27.07 11.72 3.00
N ASP A 81 26.11 10.94 2.52
CA ASP A 81 25.29 10.11 3.38
C ASP A 81 26.16 8.95 3.94
N PRO A 82 26.27 8.81 5.28
CA PRO A 82 27.02 7.72 5.89
C PRO A 82 26.39 6.33 5.61
N GLN A 83 25.08 6.26 5.35
CA GLN A 83 24.36 5.04 4.99
C GLN A 83 24.47 4.73 3.49
N ARG A 84 24.64 5.76 2.65
CA ARG A 84 24.73 5.64 1.18
C ARG A 84 25.96 6.37 0.62
N ALA A 85 27.16 5.92 1.00
CA ALA A 85 28.41 6.58 0.66
C ALA A 85 28.67 6.75 -0.86
N ASP A 86 28.10 5.86 -1.69
CA ASP A 86 28.25 5.90 -3.15
C ASP A 86 27.16 6.72 -3.86
N ALA A 87 26.12 7.18 -3.15
CA ALA A 87 25.04 7.94 -3.75
C ALA A 87 25.48 9.38 -4.07
N PRO A 88 25.05 9.95 -5.20
CA PRO A 88 25.33 11.33 -5.54
C PRO A 88 24.51 12.28 -4.66
N THR A 89 25.20 13.16 -3.94
CA THR A 89 24.58 14.22 -3.13
C THR A 89 24.54 15.52 -3.90
N PHE A 90 23.47 16.29 -3.73
CA PHE A 90 23.26 17.60 -4.34
C PHE A 90 22.92 18.64 -3.28
N GLU A 91 23.14 19.91 -3.59
CA GLU A 91 22.75 21.04 -2.77
C GLU A 91 21.50 21.72 -3.35
N LEU A 92 20.49 21.90 -2.50
CA LEU A 92 19.31 22.69 -2.77
C LEU A 92 19.39 24.01 -2.02
N GLN A 93 19.06 25.11 -2.69
CA GLN A 93 18.88 26.41 -2.07
C GLN A 93 17.39 26.74 -2.02
N TYR A 94 16.79 26.66 -0.84
CA TYR A 94 15.40 27.06 -0.60
C TYR A 94 15.24 28.57 -0.66
N ASP A 95 14.08 29.02 -1.15
CA ASP A 95 13.72 30.43 -1.16
C ASP A 95 13.32 30.91 0.23
N ALA A 96 13.51 32.21 0.50
CA ALA A 96 12.91 32.83 1.67
C ALA A 96 11.37 32.70 1.61
N HIS A 97 10.77 32.33 2.74
CA HIS A 97 9.32 32.15 2.83
C HIS A 97 8.80 32.63 4.18
N ASP A 98 7.82 33.54 4.19
CA ASP A 98 7.24 34.11 5.41
C ASP A 98 8.33 34.60 6.40
N ASP A 99 8.52 33.90 7.52
CA ASP A 99 9.51 34.19 8.57
C ASP A 99 10.80 33.35 8.44
N PHE A 100 10.94 32.54 7.39
CA PHE A 100 12.10 31.69 7.13
C PHE A 100 13.09 32.35 6.17
N GLU A 101 14.35 32.42 6.59
CA GLU A 101 15.45 32.88 5.74
C GLU A 101 15.80 31.83 4.68
N PRO A 102 16.42 32.22 3.55
CA PRO A 102 16.92 31.26 2.57
C PRO A 102 17.87 30.26 3.24
N GLU A 103 17.59 28.98 3.05
CA GLU A 103 18.36 27.89 3.65
C GLU A 103 18.95 26.99 2.55
N SER A 104 20.18 26.51 2.79
CA SER A 104 20.83 25.53 1.93
C SER A 104 20.71 24.16 2.58
N SER A 105 20.37 23.14 1.80
CA SER A 105 20.24 21.76 2.28
C SER A 105 20.88 20.77 1.34
N HIS A 106 21.32 19.64 1.88
CA HIS A 106 21.94 18.56 1.13
C HIS A 106 20.99 17.39 0.94
N VAL A 107 20.83 16.95 -0.31
CA VAL A 107 19.84 15.92 -0.66
C VAL A 107 20.41 14.83 -1.56
N ILE A 108 19.76 13.68 -1.55
CA ILE A 108 19.95 12.58 -2.51
C ILE A 108 18.61 12.32 -3.19
N PHE A 109 18.55 12.38 -4.51
CA PHE A 109 17.36 11.97 -5.26
C PHE A 109 17.28 10.44 -5.22
N THR A 110 16.20 9.89 -4.67
CA THR A 110 16.01 8.43 -4.54
C THR A 110 15.11 7.89 -5.65
N SER A 111 14.17 8.71 -6.13
CA SER A 111 13.27 8.39 -7.23
C SER A 111 12.96 9.64 -8.10
N GLU A 112 12.10 9.49 -9.11
CA GLU A 112 11.66 10.61 -9.97
C GLU A 112 10.95 11.73 -9.18
N HIS A 113 10.27 11.39 -8.07
CA HIS A 113 9.52 12.35 -7.25
C HIS A 113 9.86 12.28 -5.76
N THR A 114 10.86 11.49 -5.37
CA THR A 114 11.31 11.35 -3.98
C THR A 114 12.77 11.76 -3.84
N LEU A 115 13.07 12.48 -2.76
CA LEU A 115 14.41 12.81 -2.35
C LEU A 115 14.58 12.53 -0.85
N ARG A 116 15.81 12.36 -0.42
CA ARG A 116 16.18 12.26 1.00
C ARG A 116 17.02 13.46 1.38
N GLN A 117 16.62 14.17 2.42
CA GLN A 117 17.36 15.28 3.00
C GLN A 117 18.34 14.77 4.06
N LEU A 118 19.61 15.12 3.93
CA LEU A 118 20.67 14.63 4.81
C LEU A 118 20.70 15.34 6.15
N ASP A 119 20.27 16.61 6.19
CA ASP A 119 20.33 17.43 7.41
C ASP A 119 19.32 16.95 8.48
N GLN A 120 18.18 16.40 8.04
CA GLN A 120 17.09 15.93 8.90
C GLN A 120 16.84 14.41 8.80
N GLU A 121 17.58 13.72 7.93
CA GLU A 121 17.40 12.29 7.61
C GLU A 121 15.97 11.92 7.18
N GLU A 122 15.26 12.86 6.56
CA GLU A 122 13.85 12.71 6.15
C GLU A 122 13.72 12.45 4.64
N GLU A 123 12.73 11.66 4.26
CA GLU A 123 12.34 11.47 2.87
C GLU A 123 11.21 12.43 2.51
N LEU A 124 11.42 13.23 1.48
CA LEU A 124 10.51 14.27 1.03
C LEU A 124 10.13 14.02 -0.43
N THR A 125 8.97 14.56 -0.80
CA THR A 125 8.49 14.51 -2.18
C THR A 125 8.88 15.78 -2.90
N TRP A 126 9.26 15.69 -4.17
CA TRP A 126 9.65 16.84 -4.98
C TRP A 126 9.03 16.79 -6.38
N ARG A 127 8.93 17.96 -6.99
CA ARG A 127 8.52 18.12 -8.39
C ARG A 127 9.22 19.32 -9.03
N LYS A 128 9.17 19.42 -10.35
CA LYS A 128 9.62 20.63 -11.05
C LYS A 128 8.67 21.79 -10.76
N GLU A 129 9.19 23.01 -10.66
CA GLU A 129 8.36 24.19 -10.41
C GLU A 129 7.28 24.34 -11.51
N GLY A 130 6.01 24.40 -11.10
CA GLY A 130 4.86 24.47 -12.00
C GLY A 130 4.37 23.14 -12.57
N ASP A 131 4.96 22.02 -12.16
CA ASP A 131 4.44 20.68 -12.47
C ASP A 131 3.21 20.36 -11.62
N ALA A 132 2.22 19.71 -12.21
CA ALA A 132 0.94 19.37 -11.57
C ALA A 132 0.94 17.94 -11.04
N TRP A 133 2.10 17.47 -10.57
CA TRP A 133 2.19 16.16 -9.94
C TRP A 133 1.32 16.13 -8.68
N GLU A 134 0.42 15.16 -8.63
CA GLU A 134 -0.44 14.83 -7.50
C GLU A 134 0.02 13.47 -6.97
N ASP A 135 0.12 13.36 -5.66
CA ASP A 135 0.53 12.13 -5.00
C ASP A 135 -0.60 11.11 -5.15
N GLU A 136 -0.35 10.02 -5.89
CA GLU A 136 -1.33 8.94 -6.04
C GLU A 136 -1.63 8.26 -4.69
N GLU A 137 -0.81 8.50 -3.65
CA GLU A 137 -1.00 7.95 -2.31
C GLU A 137 -1.80 8.87 -1.36
N GLU A 138 -1.95 10.17 -1.65
CA GLU A 138 -2.61 11.13 -0.74
C GLU A 138 -4.15 11.16 -0.87
N ASP A 139 -4.71 10.58 -1.93
CA ASP A 139 -6.16 10.39 -2.10
C ASP A 139 -6.73 9.23 -1.25
N GLY A 140 -5.90 8.61 -0.39
CA GLY A 140 -6.25 7.44 0.43
C GLY A 140 -6.46 7.69 1.93
N GLU A 141 -6.13 8.88 2.46
CA GLU A 141 -6.07 9.10 3.91
C GLU A 141 -6.81 10.35 4.45
N GLU A 142 -7.76 10.93 3.71
CA GLU A 142 -8.87 11.67 4.37
C GLU A 142 -10.04 10.73 4.68
N GLY A 143 -9.71 9.63 5.37
CA GLY A 143 -10.69 8.93 6.18
C GLY A 143 -10.94 9.77 7.43
N GLU A 144 -11.99 10.60 7.41
CA GLU A 144 -12.64 10.96 8.67
C GLU A 144 -12.81 9.65 9.45
N GLU A 145 -12.12 9.52 10.60
CA GLU A 145 -12.37 8.45 11.56
C GLU A 145 -13.82 8.59 12.03
N LEU A 146 -14.76 8.06 11.24
CA LEU A 146 -16.11 7.82 11.70
C LEU A 146 -15.99 6.76 12.78
N PRO A 147 -16.50 7.03 14.00
CA PRO A 147 -16.37 6.13 15.13
C PRO A 147 -17.39 4.98 14.97
N ASP A 148 -17.13 4.05 14.05
CA ASP A 148 -17.52 2.63 14.10
C ASP A 148 -17.14 1.96 12.76
N GLY A 149 -15.94 1.37 12.70
CA GLY A 149 -15.64 0.09 12.02
C GLY A 149 -16.09 -0.22 10.58
N GLU A 150 -16.61 0.71 9.79
CA GLU A 150 -17.02 0.50 8.39
C GLU A 150 -16.03 1.17 7.43
N ALA A 151 -15.02 0.42 6.99
CA ALA A 151 -14.09 0.87 5.97
C ALA A 151 -14.77 0.84 4.59
N VAL A 152 -15.01 2.02 4.01
CA VAL A 152 -15.46 2.16 2.62
C VAL A 152 -14.26 1.93 1.71
N LEU A 153 -14.13 0.71 1.17
CA LEU A 153 -13.09 0.40 0.18
C LEU A 153 -13.40 1.09 -1.15
N SER A 154 -12.44 1.87 -1.66
CA SER A 154 -12.50 2.44 -3.00
C SER A 154 -12.23 1.37 -4.06
N MET A 155 -12.59 1.65 -5.32
CA MET A 155 -12.29 0.72 -6.42
C MET A 155 -10.77 0.56 -6.63
N GLY A 156 -9.96 1.56 -6.25
CA GLY A 156 -8.50 1.50 -6.27
C GLY A 156 -7.95 0.52 -5.23
N ASP A 157 -8.55 0.48 -4.04
CA ASP A 157 -8.16 -0.45 -2.96
C ASP A 157 -8.38 -1.90 -3.36
N ILE A 158 -9.45 -2.16 -4.12
CA ILE A 158 -9.74 -3.49 -4.65
C ILE A 158 -8.63 -3.94 -5.62
N VAL A 159 -8.16 -3.04 -6.49
CA VAL A 159 -7.09 -3.34 -7.47
C VAL A 159 -5.73 -3.51 -6.76
N LYS A 160 -5.44 -2.73 -5.73
CA LYS A 160 -4.21 -2.86 -4.93
C LYS A 160 -4.20 -4.18 -4.15
N HIS A 161 -5.29 -4.51 -3.48
CA HIS A 161 -5.46 -5.77 -2.76
C HIS A 161 -5.43 -6.99 -3.71
N GLU A 162 -5.95 -6.83 -4.93
CA GLU A 162 -5.85 -7.84 -5.99
C GLU A 162 -4.38 -8.09 -6.38
N LYS A 163 -3.59 -7.04 -6.62
CA LYS A 163 -2.17 -7.17 -6.98
C LYS A 163 -1.34 -7.81 -5.87
N GLU A 164 -1.66 -7.51 -4.61
CA GLU A 164 -0.98 -8.09 -3.45
C GLU A 164 -1.33 -9.57 -3.26
N MET A 165 -2.62 -9.95 -3.30
CA MET A 165 -3.03 -11.36 -3.20
C MET A 165 -2.55 -12.23 -4.35
N LEU A 166 -2.40 -11.65 -5.55
CA LEU A 166 -1.93 -12.36 -6.74
C LEU A 166 -0.41 -12.40 -6.87
N GLY A 167 0.33 -11.89 -5.86
CA GLY A 167 1.80 -11.92 -5.84
C GLY A 167 2.42 -11.12 -6.99
N GLY A 168 1.82 -9.99 -7.35
CA GLY A 168 2.27 -9.12 -8.44
C GLY A 168 1.89 -9.58 -9.85
N LYS A 169 1.17 -10.70 -10.00
CA LYS A 169 0.59 -11.13 -11.28
C LYS A 169 -0.71 -10.40 -11.55
N THR A 170 -1.04 -10.22 -12.82
CA THR A 170 -2.36 -9.73 -13.21
C THR A 170 -3.43 -10.80 -12.97
N LEU A 171 -4.68 -10.38 -12.77
CA LEU A 171 -5.81 -11.30 -12.62
C LEU A 171 -5.91 -12.28 -13.79
N GLU A 172 -5.74 -11.79 -15.01
CA GLU A 172 -5.82 -12.59 -16.22
C GLU A 172 -4.74 -13.69 -16.25
N GLU A 173 -3.53 -13.40 -15.78
CA GLU A 173 -2.45 -14.38 -15.67
C GLU A 173 -2.74 -15.44 -14.59
N ALA A 174 -3.23 -15.01 -13.43
CA ALA A 174 -3.58 -15.92 -12.34
C ALA A 174 -4.77 -16.83 -12.71
N GLU A 175 -5.81 -16.27 -13.32
CA GLU A 175 -6.96 -17.02 -13.85
C GLU A 175 -6.52 -18.01 -14.93
N GLY A 176 -5.67 -17.58 -15.85
CA GLY A 176 -5.12 -18.43 -16.91
C GLY A 176 -4.36 -19.63 -16.35
N GLU A 177 -3.53 -19.42 -15.32
CA GLU A 177 -2.76 -20.48 -14.67
C GLU A 177 -3.67 -21.49 -13.94
N VAL A 178 -4.63 -20.99 -13.16
CA VAL A 178 -5.58 -21.83 -12.41
C VAL A 178 -6.47 -22.63 -13.36
N LEU A 179 -6.99 -22.00 -14.41
CA LEU A 179 -7.84 -22.68 -15.40
C LEU A 179 -7.04 -23.68 -16.25
N ALA A 180 -5.78 -23.39 -16.57
CA ALA A 180 -4.91 -24.30 -17.30
C ALA A 180 -4.56 -25.55 -16.47
N ALA A 181 -4.39 -25.41 -15.16
CA ALA A 181 -4.15 -26.53 -14.24
C ALA A 181 -5.40 -27.38 -13.98
N MET A 182 -6.60 -26.89 -14.30
CA MET A 182 -7.86 -27.61 -14.08
C MET A 182 -8.22 -28.58 -15.21
N GLU A 183 -8.73 -29.75 -14.82
CA GLU A 183 -9.34 -30.71 -15.74
C GLU A 183 -10.48 -30.07 -16.54
N PRO A 184 -10.65 -30.39 -17.84
CA PRO A 184 -11.68 -29.77 -18.69
C PRO A 184 -13.10 -29.82 -18.11
N SER A 185 -13.47 -30.92 -17.45
CA SER A 185 -14.78 -31.07 -16.81
C SER A 185 -15.00 -30.10 -15.64
N LYS A 186 -13.93 -29.77 -14.89
CA LYS A 186 -13.97 -28.81 -13.78
C LYS A 186 -14.08 -27.38 -14.29
N ARG A 187 -13.39 -27.05 -15.38
CA ARG A 187 -13.52 -25.74 -16.04
C ARG A 187 -14.94 -25.44 -16.50
N ILE A 188 -15.62 -26.43 -17.09
CA ILE A 188 -17.03 -26.29 -17.51
C ILE A 188 -17.94 -26.06 -16.30
N ALA A 189 -17.72 -26.79 -15.20
CA ALA A 189 -18.50 -26.63 -13.97
C ALA A 189 -18.27 -25.26 -13.30
N VAL A 190 -17.03 -24.77 -13.28
CA VAL A 190 -16.69 -23.44 -12.74
C VAL A 190 -17.32 -22.33 -13.59
N ALA A 191 -17.21 -22.41 -14.92
CA ALA A 191 -17.82 -21.43 -15.82
C ALA A 191 -19.36 -21.40 -15.71
N ALA A 192 -19.99 -22.57 -15.57
CA ALA A 192 -21.43 -22.66 -15.32
C ALA A 192 -21.82 -22.06 -13.96
N GLY A 193 -21.08 -22.37 -12.90
CA GLY A 193 -21.31 -21.82 -11.56
C GLY A 193 -21.11 -20.31 -11.49
N PHE A 194 -20.11 -19.77 -12.18
CA PHE A 194 -19.89 -18.33 -12.29
C PHE A 194 -21.03 -17.64 -13.03
N ARG A 195 -21.48 -18.22 -14.16
CA ARG A 195 -22.63 -17.68 -14.90
C ARG A 195 -23.88 -17.63 -14.03
N ASP A 196 -24.18 -18.72 -13.33
CA ASP A 196 -25.32 -18.78 -12.41
C ASP A 196 -25.18 -17.75 -11.28
N PHE A 197 -23.96 -17.56 -10.76
CA PHE A 197 -23.67 -16.52 -9.77
C PHE A 197 -23.91 -15.11 -10.31
N SER A 198 -23.36 -14.77 -11.48
CA SER A 198 -23.52 -13.46 -12.12
C SER A 198 -24.97 -13.17 -12.45
N ASP A 199 -25.72 -14.14 -12.99
CA ASP A 199 -27.14 -13.99 -13.29
C ASP A 199 -27.97 -13.72 -12.01
N ASN A 200 -27.64 -14.41 -10.91
CA ASN A 200 -28.29 -14.17 -9.61
C ASN A 200 -27.92 -12.81 -9.01
N LEU A 201 -26.65 -12.38 -9.12
CA LEU A 201 -26.19 -11.08 -8.64
C LEU A 201 -26.87 -9.95 -9.42
N ILE A 202 -26.90 -10.03 -10.75
CA ILE A 202 -27.58 -9.05 -11.61
C ILE A 202 -29.07 -9.01 -11.29
N SER A 203 -29.72 -10.16 -11.09
CA SER A 203 -31.13 -10.21 -10.71
C SER A 203 -31.36 -9.56 -9.34
N PHE A 204 -30.48 -9.77 -8.37
CA PHE A 204 -30.58 -9.16 -7.04
C PHE A 204 -30.38 -7.65 -7.11
N LEU A 205 -29.35 -7.17 -7.81
CA LEU A 205 -29.10 -5.74 -8.00
C LEU A 205 -30.28 -5.06 -8.71
N LYS A 206 -30.88 -5.71 -9.72
CA LYS A 206 -32.08 -5.19 -10.40
C LYS A 206 -33.31 -5.16 -9.49
N ASP A 207 -33.49 -6.13 -8.60
CA ASP A 207 -34.62 -6.15 -7.67
C ASP A 207 -34.46 -5.08 -6.57
N THR A 208 -33.26 -5.00 -5.99
CA THR A 208 -32.89 -4.06 -4.92
C THR A 208 -32.83 -2.61 -5.41
N PHE A 209 -32.30 -2.37 -6.61
CA PHE A 209 -32.05 -1.02 -7.12
C PHE A 209 -32.97 -0.59 -8.26
N GLY A 210 -33.55 -1.53 -9.02
CA GLY A 210 -34.38 -1.23 -10.19
C GLY A 210 -35.79 -0.71 -9.88
N SER A 211 -36.19 -0.65 -8.61
CA SER A 211 -37.49 -0.09 -8.20
C SER A 211 -37.47 1.42 -7.91
N SER A 212 -36.32 2.09 -8.02
CA SER A 212 -36.23 3.54 -7.74
C SER A 212 -36.17 4.35 -9.03
N ALA A 213 -37.21 5.16 -9.24
CA ALA A 213 -37.38 6.05 -10.38
C ALA A 213 -36.60 7.38 -10.28
N ASP A 214 -35.82 7.58 -9.21
CA ASP A 214 -35.01 8.78 -9.02
C ASP A 214 -33.55 8.48 -9.36
N GLY A 215 -33.00 9.22 -10.32
CA GLY A 215 -31.67 9.06 -10.91
C GLY A 215 -30.51 9.44 -9.99
N GLU A 216 -30.59 9.06 -8.73
CA GLU A 216 -29.52 9.23 -7.74
C GLU A 216 -28.58 8.03 -7.81
N ALA A 217 -27.27 8.29 -7.81
CA ALA A 217 -26.25 7.25 -7.84
C ALA A 217 -26.32 6.44 -6.53
N LYS A 218 -26.82 5.19 -6.63
CA LYS A 218 -26.93 4.32 -5.46
C LYS A 218 -25.63 3.58 -5.20
N VAL A 219 -25.12 3.75 -3.98
CA VAL A 219 -23.93 3.07 -3.46
C VAL A 219 -24.30 1.67 -2.98
N VAL A 220 -23.48 0.68 -3.36
CA VAL A 220 -23.61 -0.71 -2.88
C VAL A 220 -22.89 -0.83 -1.54
N THR A 221 -23.65 -0.90 -0.45
CA THR A 221 -23.13 -1.16 0.91
C THR A 221 -22.89 -2.65 1.20
N GLU A 222 -22.13 -2.94 2.26
CA GLU A 222 -21.87 -4.31 2.74
C GLU A 222 -23.18 -5.05 3.09
N GLU A 223 -24.17 -4.35 3.63
CA GLU A 223 -25.48 -4.94 3.93
C GLU A 223 -26.15 -5.56 2.70
N HIS A 224 -26.02 -4.92 1.52
CA HIS A 224 -26.55 -5.48 0.28
C HIS A 224 -25.78 -6.74 -0.14
N ILE A 225 -24.47 -6.79 0.07
CA ILE A 225 -23.64 -7.96 -0.23
C ILE A 225 -23.99 -9.10 0.73
N ARG A 226 -24.16 -8.81 2.03
CA ARG A 226 -24.58 -9.79 3.04
C ARG A 226 -25.97 -10.35 2.74
N ALA A 227 -26.93 -9.49 2.42
CA ALA A 227 -28.28 -9.89 2.04
C ALA A 227 -28.30 -10.75 0.76
N PHE A 228 -27.45 -10.44 -0.22
CA PHE A 228 -27.26 -11.27 -1.41
C PHE A 228 -26.72 -12.65 -1.06
N MET A 229 -25.67 -12.72 -0.24
CA MET A 229 -25.05 -13.99 0.19
C MET A 229 -26.03 -14.88 0.96
N GLU A 230 -26.83 -14.31 1.86
CA GLU A 230 -27.89 -15.01 2.57
C GLU A 230 -28.99 -15.53 1.63
N ASN A 231 -29.42 -14.71 0.64
CA ASN A 231 -30.41 -15.12 -0.36
C ASN A 231 -29.90 -16.29 -1.22
N MET A 232 -28.62 -16.27 -1.60
CA MET A 232 -27.99 -17.37 -2.35
C MET A 232 -27.86 -18.65 -1.52
N GLY A 233 -27.51 -18.54 -0.23
CA GLY A 233 -27.47 -19.67 0.70
C GLY A 233 -28.84 -20.34 0.87
N ASN A 234 -29.89 -19.52 0.98
CA ASN A 234 -31.27 -19.99 1.13
C ASN A 234 -31.85 -20.60 -0.15
N LYS A 235 -31.47 -20.10 -1.34
CA LYS A 235 -31.86 -20.69 -2.64
C LYS A 235 -31.25 -22.08 -2.86
N LYS A 236 -30.00 -22.31 -2.45
CA LYS A 236 -29.34 -23.62 -2.56
C LYS A 236 -29.97 -24.68 -1.65
N GLN A 237 -30.53 -24.28 -0.50
CA GLN A 237 -31.23 -25.20 0.42
C GLN A 237 -32.65 -25.58 -0.03
N ARG A 238 -33.29 -24.81 -0.92
CA ARG A 238 -34.66 -25.08 -1.40
C ARG A 238 -34.73 -26.03 -2.60
N THR A 239 -33.59 -26.36 -3.20
CA THR A 239 -33.52 -27.21 -4.41
C THR A 239 -33.03 -28.63 -4.12
N HIS A 240 -33.05 -29.06 -2.85
CA HIS A 240 -32.75 -30.42 -2.41
C HIS A 240 -33.94 -31.06 -1.70
#